data_AF-A0A3A5V897-F1
#
_entry.id   AF-A0A3A5V897-F1
#
_cell.length_a   1.000
_cell.length_b   1.000
_cell.length_c   1.000
_cell.angle_alpha   90.00
_cell.angle_beta   90.00
_cell.angle_gamma   90.00
#
_symmetry.space_group_name_H-M   'P 1'
#
loop_
_entity.id
_entity.type
_entity.pdbx_description
1 polymer ?
#
loop_
_entity_poly.entity_id
_entity_poly.type
_entity_poly.pdbx_seq_one_letter_code
_entity_poly.pdbx_strand_id
1 'polypeptide(L)'
;MELAHVNDHPLALQYPTRTPVWWARIGTSEKSINSVGVSGRRVVLRIEKRFNRFERILAKWFRAPKEIRRPLDNMNSMLWELCDGSRNFAEICRIMDEVFNEDVSPVVSRAAMAMGQFQRNNLLLMLEEPLDGRWRIGPGQTPEQQQLDEKRMLDEYDIDHMDGEAP
;
A
#
# COMPACT_ATOMS: atom_id res chain seq x y z
N MET A 1 -21.91 11.21 6.50
CA MET A 1 -23.05 10.29 6.30
C MET A 1 -22.71 9.02 7.08
N GLU A 2 -23.61 8.48 7.89
CA GLU A 2 -23.31 7.24 8.61
C GLU A 2 -23.17 6.11 7.58
N LEU A 3 -22.00 5.50 7.45
CA LEU A 3 -21.78 4.35 6.58
C LEU A 3 -22.54 3.15 7.16
N ALA A 4 -23.84 3.06 6.85
CA ALA A 4 -24.86 2.34 7.60
C ALA A 4 -24.61 0.82 7.81
N HIS A 5 -23.56 0.23 7.23
CA HIS A 5 -23.26 -1.20 7.34
C HIS A 5 -21.77 -1.51 7.47
N VAL A 6 -20.90 -0.50 7.68
CA VAL A 6 -19.45 -0.77 7.77
C VAL A 6 -19.10 -1.59 9.00
N ASN A 7 -19.82 -1.37 10.11
CA ASN A 7 -19.59 -2.08 11.38
C ASN A 7 -20.09 -3.55 11.33
N ASP A 8 -21.01 -3.87 10.42
CA ASP A 8 -21.53 -5.24 10.24
C ASP A 8 -20.64 -6.08 9.30
N HIS A 9 -19.69 -5.45 8.62
CA HIS A 9 -18.82 -6.14 7.68
C HIS A 9 -17.88 -7.12 8.42
N PRO A 10 -17.64 -8.34 7.91
CA PRO A 10 -16.78 -9.32 8.59
C PRO A 10 -15.35 -8.84 8.87
N LEU A 11 -14.87 -7.86 8.09
CA LEU A 11 -13.54 -7.27 8.25
C LEU A 11 -13.52 -6.06 9.19
N ALA A 12 -14.67 -5.57 9.68
CA ALA A 12 -14.79 -4.27 10.34
C ALA A 12 -13.76 -4.03 11.45
N LEU A 13 -13.48 -5.05 12.25
CA LEU A 13 -12.56 -5.01 13.39
C LEU A 13 -11.14 -5.50 13.06
N GLN A 14 -10.89 -5.97 11.84
CA GLN A 14 -9.56 -6.41 11.44
C GLN A 14 -8.69 -5.20 11.07
N TYR A 15 -7.38 -5.33 11.29
CA TYR A 15 -6.36 -4.31 11.07
C TYR A 15 -5.60 -4.62 9.77
N PRO A 16 -5.91 -3.95 8.65
CA PRO A 16 -5.22 -4.14 7.39
C PRO A 16 -3.79 -3.65 7.53
N THR A 17 -2.84 -4.53 7.26
CA THR A 17 -1.42 -4.29 7.52
C THR A 17 -0.58 -4.72 6.34
N ARG A 18 0.23 -3.80 5.82
CA ARG A 18 1.18 -4.08 4.74
C ARG A 18 2.15 -5.18 5.12
N THR A 19 2.48 -6.05 4.18
CA THR A 19 3.64 -6.94 4.32
C THR A 19 4.91 -6.15 4.03
N PRO A 20 6.09 -6.63 4.46
CA PRO A 20 7.36 -6.02 4.05
C PRO A 20 7.50 -6.01 2.52
N VAL A 21 7.38 -4.82 1.94
CA VAL A 21 7.59 -4.54 0.52
C VAL A 21 8.14 -3.13 0.37
N TRP A 22 9.05 -2.94 -0.59
CA TRP A 22 9.55 -1.61 -0.90
C TRP A 22 8.44 -0.79 -1.55
N TRP A 23 8.22 0.42 -1.04
CA TRP A 23 7.32 1.40 -1.63
C TRP A 23 7.83 2.81 -1.40
N ALA A 24 7.35 3.77 -2.19
CA ALA A 24 7.65 5.18 -2.03
C ALA A 24 6.50 6.04 -2.54
N ARG A 25 6.49 7.32 -2.17
CA ARG A 25 5.58 8.33 -2.72
C ARG A 25 6.18 8.96 -3.96
N ILE A 26 5.31 9.32 -4.90
CA ILE A 26 5.65 9.99 -6.16
C ILE A 26 4.71 11.16 -6.42
N GLY A 27 5.25 12.19 -7.08
CA GLY A 27 4.49 13.35 -7.53
C GLY A 27 4.00 14.24 -6.37
N THR A 28 3.05 15.09 -6.69
CA THR A 28 2.44 16.03 -5.74
C THR A 28 1.13 15.46 -5.17
N SER A 29 0.73 15.95 -3.99
CA SER A 29 -0.55 15.58 -3.40
C SER A 29 -1.68 16.19 -4.22
N GLU A 30 -2.65 15.38 -4.66
CA GLU A 30 -3.78 15.85 -5.47
C GLU A 30 -4.95 16.35 -4.61
N LYS A 31 -5.03 15.93 -3.34
CA LYS A 31 -6.06 16.33 -2.38
C LYS A 31 -5.40 16.72 -1.05
N SER A 32 -5.79 17.87 -0.48
CA SER A 32 -5.36 18.25 0.88
C SER A 32 -6.04 17.33 1.90
N ILE A 33 -5.26 16.50 2.57
CA ILE A 33 -5.74 15.52 3.56
C ILE A 33 -5.18 15.92 4.92
N ASN A 34 -6.05 16.09 5.92
CA ASN A 34 -5.67 16.39 7.31
C ASN A 34 -5.62 15.12 8.19
N SER A 35 -5.29 13.97 7.60
CA SER A 35 -5.15 12.70 8.31
C SER A 35 -3.69 12.43 8.61
N VAL A 36 -3.38 12.15 9.89
CA VAL A 36 -2.04 11.78 10.36
C VAL A 36 -1.53 10.54 9.61
N GLY A 37 -0.27 10.55 9.19
CA GLY A 37 0.39 9.39 8.54
C GLY A 37 0.00 9.13 7.08
N VAL A 38 -0.66 10.08 6.39
CA VAL A 38 -1.06 9.94 4.98
C VAL A 38 -0.64 11.18 4.18
N SER A 39 0.01 11.00 3.04
CA SER A 39 0.49 12.11 2.21
C SER A 39 -0.51 12.60 1.16
N GLY A 40 -1.43 11.72 0.73
CA GLY A 40 -2.32 11.99 -0.42
C GLY A 40 -1.60 12.00 -1.77
N ARG A 41 -0.33 11.59 -1.80
CA ARG A 41 0.46 11.41 -3.02
C ARG A 41 0.23 10.03 -3.59
N ARG A 42 0.62 9.85 -4.86
CA ARG A 42 0.60 8.51 -5.46
C ARG A 42 1.72 7.66 -4.87
N VAL A 43 1.46 6.38 -4.72
CA VAL A 43 2.42 5.39 -4.22
C VAL A 43 2.90 4.52 -5.37
N VAL A 44 4.18 4.16 -5.35
CA VAL A 44 4.75 3.14 -6.24
C VAL A 44 5.32 1.99 -5.42
N LEU A 45 4.98 0.76 -5.82
CA LEU A 45 5.55 -0.45 -5.26
C LEU A 45 6.69 -0.96 -6.14
N ARG A 46 7.78 -1.42 -5.53
CA ARG A 46 8.86 -2.14 -6.22
C ARG A 46 8.89 -3.58 -5.74
N ILE A 47 8.79 -4.50 -6.70
CA ILE A 47 8.75 -5.94 -6.43
C ILE A 47 9.77 -6.63 -7.33
N GLU A 48 10.65 -7.43 -6.75
CA GLU A 48 11.57 -8.26 -7.52
C GLU A 48 10.82 -9.31 -8.37
N LYS A 49 11.20 -9.45 -9.65
CA LYS A 49 10.74 -10.56 -10.48
C LYS A 49 11.46 -11.84 -10.08
N ARG A 50 10.72 -12.79 -9.51
CA ARG A 50 11.21 -14.15 -9.33
C ARG A 50 11.16 -14.91 -10.65
N PHE A 51 12.30 -14.97 -11.35
CA PHE A 51 12.43 -15.76 -12.58
C PHE A 51 12.65 -17.24 -12.28
N ASN A 52 11.86 -18.10 -12.90
CA ASN A 52 12.13 -19.53 -12.98
C ASN A 52 13.35 -19.82 -13.86
N ARG A 53 13.91 -21.04 -13.79
CA ARG A 53 15.16 -21.40 -14.50
C ARG A 53 15.12 -21.10 -16.00
N PHE A 54 14.00 -21.43 -16.67
CA PHE A 54 13.80 -21.15 -18.09
C PHE A 54 13.67 -19.65 -18.38
N GLU A 55 12.88 -18.94 -17.59
CA GLU A 55 12.69 -17.49 -17.74
C GLU A 55 14.00 -16.73 -17.51
N ARG A 56 14.90 -17.24 -16.68
CA ARG A 56 16.21 -16.62 -16.42
C ARG A 56 17.13 -16.65 -17.65
N ILE A 57 17.03 -17.69 -18.48
CA ILE A 57 17.78 -17.80 -19.74
C ILE A 57 17.22 -16.78 -20.73
N LEU A 58 15.89 -16.75 -20.89
CA LEU A 58 15.21 -15.78 -21.75
C LEU A 58 15.46 -14.34 -21.29
N ALA A 59 15.36 -14.07 -19.99
CA ALA A 59 15.58 -12.75 -19.40
C ALA A 59 17.01 -12.24 -19.65
N LYS A 60 18.02 -13.11 -19.62
CA LYS A 60 19.39 -12.75 -19.98
C LYS A 60 19.50 -12.37 -21.46
N TRP A 61 18.85 -13.12 -22.34
CA TRP A 61 18.90 -12.86 -23.77
C TRP A 61 18.17 -11.55 -24.14
N PHE A 62 16.99 -11.31 -23.55
CA PHE A 62 16.17 -10.13 -23.82
C PHE A 62 16.46 -8.93 -22.91
N ARG A 63 17.45 -9.03 -22.01
CA ARG A 63 17.75 -8.01 -20.97
C ARG A 63 16.49 -7.59 -20.20
N ALA A 64 15.66 -8.57 -19.83
CA ALA A 64 14.39 -8.30 -19.17
C ALA A 64 14.60 -7.63 -17.80
N PRO A 65 13.78 -6.63 -17.44
CA PRO A 65 13.92 -5.92 -16.17
C PRO A 65 13.71 -6.87 -14.99
N LYS A 66 14.61 -6.78 -14.00
CA LYS A 66 14.62 -7.63 -12.80
C LYS A 66 13.60 -7.21 -11.73
N GLU A 67 13.07 -6.01 -11.86
CA GLU A 67 12.07 -5.45 -10.95
C GLU A 67 10.79 -5.08 -11.71
N ILE A 68 9.67 -5.10 -11.01
CA ILE A 68 8.40 -4.53 -11.44
C ILE A 68 8.16 -3.28 -10.61
N ARG A 69 7.86 -2.18 -11.28
CA ARG A 69 7.36 -0.94 -10.67
C ARG A 69 5.86 -0.88 -10.92
N ARG A 70 5.08 -0.76 -9.85
CA ARG A 70 3.61 -0.69 -9.93
C ARG A 70 3.16 0.62 -9.28
N PRO A 71 2.95 1.70 -10.06
CA PRO A 71 2.30 2.89 -9.54
C PRO A 71 0.84 2.55 -9.23
N LEU A 72 0.38 2.91 -8.04
CA LEU A 72 -1.02 2.82 -7.64
C LEU A 72 -1.78 4.06 -8.15
N ASP A 73 -3.08 3.93 -8.35
CA ASP A 73 -3.96 5.10 -8.51
C ASP A 73 -4.12 5.84 -7.16
N ASN A 74 -4.77 7.00 -7.18
CA ASN A 74 -4.88 7.85 -6.00
C ASN A 74 -5.62 7.17 -4.84
N MET A 75 -6.72 6.47 -5.12
CA MET A 75 -7.49 5.79 -4.07
C MET A 75 -6.70 4.64 -3.46
N ASN A 76 -6.07 3.83 -4.29
CA ASN A 76 -5.26 2.71 -3.86
C ASN A 76 -3.96 3.16 -3.17
N SER A 77 -3.43 4.33 -3.52
CA SER A 77 -2.29 4.94 -2.82
C SER A 77 -2.66 5.37 -1.41
N MET A 78 -3.80 6.06 -1.26
CA MET A 78 -4.31 6.45 0.05
C MET A 78 -4.66 5.22 0.90
N LEU A 79 -5.34 4.24 0.29
CA LEU A 79 -5.65 2.98 0.97
C LEU A 79 -4.38 2.26 1.42
N TRP A 80 -3.34 2.26 0.59
CA TRP A 80 -2.03 1.69 0.93
C TRP A 80 -1.40 2.36 2.15
N GLU A 81 -1.35 3.70 2.18
CA GLU A 81 -0.83 4.45 3.33
C GLU A 81 -1.64 4.19 4.60
N LEU A 82 -2.97 4.11 4.50
CA LEU A 82 -3.86 3.80 5.63
C LEU A 82 -3.74 2.35 6.14
N CYS A 83 -3.27 1.41 5.33
CA CYS A 83 -3.07 0.01 5.71
C CYS A 83 -1.77 -0.20 6.50
N ASP A 84 -1.56 0.61 7.53
CA ASP A 84 -0.38 0.57 8.39
C ASP A 84 -0.53 -0.35 9.61
N GLY A 85 -1.71 -0.99 9.75
CA GLY A 85 -2.02 -1.85 10.88
C GLY A 85 -2.33 -1.11 12.18
N SER A 86 -2.40 0.22 12.19
CA SER A 86 -2.86 1.02 13.34
C SER A 86 -4.37 1.24 13.35
N ARG A 87 -5.00 1.19 12.17
CA ARG A 87 -6.44 1.43 11.96
C ARG A 87 -7.15 0.15 11.58
N ASN A 88 -8.38 -0.01 12.05
CA ASN A 88 -9.24 -1.09 11.59
C ASN A 88 -9.90 -0.75 10.24
N PHE A 89 -10.44 -1.77 9.59
CA PHE A 89 -11.11 -1.64 8.29
C PHE A 89 -12.24 -0.60 8.29
N ALA A 90 -13.02 -0.52 9.37
CA ALA A 90 -14.15 0.41 9.45
C ALA A 90 -13.69 1.87 9.51
N GLU A 91 -12.63 2.17 10.27
CA GLU A 91 -11.99 3.48 10.31
C GLU A 91 -11.45 3.89 8.94
N ILE A 92 -10.75 2.97 8.27
CA ILE A 92 -10.23 3.20 6.92
C ILE A 92 -11.37 3.52 5.94
N CYS A 93 -12.48 2.78 5.98
CA CYS A 93 -13.63 3.06 5.12
C CYS A 93 -14.23 4.45 5.38
N ARG A 94 -14.33 4.89 6.65
CA ARG A 94 -14.82 6.24 6.98
C ARG A 94 -13.90 7.33 6.43
N ILE A 95 -12.58 7.17 6.59
CA ILE A 95 -11.59 8.12 6.06
C ILE A 95 -11.66 8.17 4.53
N MET A 96 -11.77 7.01 3.87
CA MET A 96 -11.90 6.93 2.41
C MET A 96 -13.19 7.61 1.91
N ASP A 97 -14.32 7.42 2.61
CA ASP A 97 -15.59 8.07 2.29
C ASP A 97 -15.51 9.59 2.42
N GLU A 98 -14.87 10.09 3.49
CA GLU A 98 -14.70 11.52 3.72
C GLU A 98 -13.83 12.19 2.62
N VAL A 99 -12.75 11.54 2.19
CA VAL A 99 -11.81 12.12 1.21
C VAL A 99 -12.29 11.98 -0.23
N PHE A 100 -12.98 10.89 -0.57
CA PHE A 100 -13.38 10.59 -1.95
C PHE A 100 -14.87 10.75 -2.24
N ASN A 101 -15.73 10.81 -1.21
CA ASN A 101 -17.17 11.02 -1.34
C ASN A 101 -17.78 10.12 -2.44
N GLU A 102 -18.40 10.70 -3.46
CA GLU A 102 -19.04 9.97 -4.55
C GLU A 102 -18.04 9.13 -5.37
N ASP A 103 -16.78 9.54 -5.47
CA ASP A 103 -15.78 8.86 -6.31
C ASP A 103 -15.54 7.42 -5.84
N VAL A 104 -15.70 7.12 -4.55
CA VAL A 104 -15.40 5.81 -3.95
C VAL A 104 -16.65 4.98 -3.64
N SER A 105 -17.85 5.53 -3.84
CA SER A 105 -19.10 4.85 -3.48
C SER A 105 -19.35 3.59 -4.33
N PRO A 106 -19.77 2.44 -3.73
CA PRO A 106 -19.88 2.17 -2.29
C PRO A 106 -18.52 1.85 -1.65
N VAL A 107 -18.08 2.66 -0.69
CA VAL A 107 -16.71 2.62 -0.15
C VAL A 107 -16.33 1.27 0.46
N VAL A 108 -17.24 0.64 1.20
CA VAL A 108 -17.00 -0.63 1.88
C VAL A 108 -16.63 -1.73 0.88
N SER A 109 -17.40 -1.83 -0.21
CA SER A 109 -17.16 -2.82 -1.25
C SER A 109 -15.86 -2.53 -2.01
N ARG A 110 -15.61 -1.26 -2.37
CA ARG A 110 -14.39 -0.89 -3.10
C ARG A 110 -13.12 -1.10 -2.27
N ALA A 111 -13.13 -0.70 -1.01
CA ALA A 111 -12.01 -0.90 -0.09
C ALA A 111 -11.74 -2.40 0.12
N ALA A 112 -12.77 -3.20 0.38
CA ALA A 112 -12.63 -4.65 0.54
C ALA A 112 -12.08 -5.32 -0.73
N MET A 113 -12.54 -4.90 -1.93
CA MET A 113 -12.03 -5.42 -3.20
C MET A 113 -10.55 -5.09 -3.40
N ALA A 114 -10.15 -3.84 -3.15
CA ALA A 114 -8.77 -3.39 -3.28
C ALA A 114 -7.84 -4.10 -2.28
N MET A 115 -8.22 -4.17 -1.00
CA MET A 115 -7.48 -4.92 0.02
C MET A 115 -7.36 -6.41 -0.35
N GLY A 116 -8.44 -7.02 -0.84
CA GLY A 116 -8.42 -8.40 -1.34
C GLY A 116 -7.46 -8.61 -2.51
N GLN A 117 -7.29 -7.62 -3.40
CA GLN A 117 -6.25 -7.67 -4.43
C GLN A 117 -4.84 -7.59 -3.84
N PHE A 118 -4.61 -6.75 -2.84
CA PHE A 118 -3.32 -6.68 -2.16
C PHE A 118 -3.00 -7.99 -1.43
N GLN A 119 -3.97 -8.59 -0.73
CA GLN A 119 -3.81 -9.90 -0.08
C GLN A 119 -3.46 -11.00 -1.09
N ARG A 120 -4.17 -11.09 -2.22
CA ARG A 120 -3.86 -12.06 -3.30
C ARG A 120 -2.45 -11.91 -3.86
N ASN A 121 -1.90 -10.69 -3.81
CA ASN A 121 -0.53 -10.39 -4.25
C ASN A 121 0.51 -10.50 -3.11
N ASN A 122 0.12 -10.99 -1.92
CA ASN A 122 0.95 -11.07 -0.71
C ASN A 122 1.50 -9.71 -0.25
N LEU A 123 0.76 -8.62 -0.50
CA LEU A 123 1.15 -7.25 -0.14
C LEU A 123 0.45 -6.75 1.15
N LEU A 124 -0.58 -7.44 1.60
CA LEU A 124 -1.41 -7.05 2.73
C LEU A 124 -1.81 -8.29 3.54
N LEU A 125 -1.89 -8.14 4.85
CA LEU A 125 -2.46 -9.09 5.80
C LEU A 125 -3.59 -8.39 6.56
N MET A 126 -4.58 -9.15 7.02
CA MET A 126 -5.60 -8.65 7.92
C MET A 126 -5.35 -9.25 9.29
N LEU A 127 -5.01 -8.41 10.27
CA LEU A 127 -4.67 -8.85 11.61
C LEU A 127 -5.89 -8.71 12.54
N GLU A 128 -5.94 -9.53 13.58
CA GLU A 128 -6.99 -9.44 14.61
C GLU A 128 -6.71 -8.30 15.61
N GLU A 129 -5.44 -7.90 15.73
CA GLU A 129 -4.95 -6.87 16.64
C GLU A 129 -4.02 -5.91 15.88
N PRO A 130 -3.84 -4.66 16.37
CA PRO A 130 -2.94 -3.68 15.76
C PRO A 130 -1.53 -4.22 15.51
N LEU A 131 -0.84 -3.69 14.49
CA LEU A 131 0.50 -4.17 14.13
C LEU A 131 1.50 -4.04 15.30
N ASP A 132 1.43 -2.94 16.05
CA ASP A 132 2.29 -2.64 17.22
C ASP A 132 3.79 -2.84 16.95
N GLY A 133 4.23 -2.50 15.73
CA GLY A 133 5.64 -2.55 15.34
C GLY A 133 6.23 -3.96 15.23
N ARG A 134 5.39 -5.02 15.11
CA ARG A 134 5.86 -6.40 14.94
C ARG A 134 6.79 -6.60 13.73
N TRP A 135 6.64 -5.77 12.70
CA TRP A 135 7.60 -5.64 11.60
C TRP A 135 7.56 -4.21 11.05
N ARG A 136 8.56 -3.87 10.25
CA ARG A 136 8.67 -2.56 9.61
C ARG A 136 7.97 -2.55 8.26
N ILE A 137 7.25 -1.47 7.99
CA ILE A 137 6.44 -1.25 6.78
C ILE A 137 6.63 0.15 6.20
N GLY A 138 7.57 0.92 6.74
CA GLY A 138 7.91 2.26 6.26
C GLY A 138 8.38 2.29 4.80
N PRO A 139 8.31 3.48 4.18
CA PRO A 139 8.73 3.68 2.79
C PRO A 139 10.24 3.47 2.62
N GLY A 140 10.66 3.16 1.41
CA GLY A 140 12.08 3.00 1.04
C GLY A 140 12.76 1.74 1.56
N GLN A 141 12.09 0.92 2.37
CA GLN A 141 12.68 -0.27 2.97
C GLN A 141 12.66 -1.46 2.02
N THR A 142 13.85 -1.98 1.69
CA THR A 142 13.96 -3.22 0.90
C THR A 142 13.88 -4.42 1.84
N PRO A 143 12.91 -5.33 1.67
CA PRO A 143 12.84 -6.54 2.49
C PRO A 143 14.07 -7.42 2.28
N GLU A 144 14.54 -8.11 3.34
CA GLU A 144 15.77 -8.93 3.31
C GLU A 144 15.80 -9.98 2.18
N GLN A 145 14.62 -10.44 1.77
CA GLN A 145 14.46 -11.48 0.74
C GLN A 145 14.35 -10.92 -0.69
N GLN A 146 14.47 -9.60 -0.88
CA GLN A 146 14.40 -8.95 -2.18
C GLN A 146 15.71 -8.25 -2.52
N GLN A 147 16.11 -8.33 -3.79
CA GLN A 147 17.22 -7.54 -4.34
C GLN A 147 16.67 -6.52 -5.33
N LEU A 148 16.74 -5.24 -4.95
CA LEU A 148 16.32 -4.11 -5.77
C LEU A 148 17.54 -3.33 -6.25
N ASP A 149 17.49 -2.80 -7.48
CA ASP A 149 18.59 -2.02 -8.05
C ASP A 149 18.59 -0.60 -7.46
N GLU A 150 19.61 -0.26 -6.68
CA GLU A 150 19.76 1.04 -6.02
C GLU A 150 20.13 2.18 -7.01
N LYS A 151 20.78 1.84 -8.13
CA LYS A 151 21.49 2.84 -8.96
C LYS A 151 20.61 3.79 -9.77
N ARG A 152 19.28 3.64 -9.73
CA ARG A 152 18.39 4.29 -10.70
C ARG A 152 17.50 5.40 -10.14
N MET A 153 17.49 5.67 -8.85
CA MET A 153 16.25 6.19 -8.23
C MET A 153 16.41 6.88 -6.87
N LEU A 154 16.90 8.12 -6.82
CA LEU A 154 16.83 8.93 -5.58
C LEU A 154 16.06 10.25 -5.77
N ASP A 155 16.06 10.85 -6.95
CA ASP A 155 15.45 12.18 -7.13
C ASP A 155 13.94 12.14 -7.43
N GLU A 156 13.38 10.98 -7.77
CA GLU A 156 11.95 10.84 -8.15
C GLU A 156 11.06 10.30 -7.02
N TYR A 157 11.64 9.75 -5.96
CA TYR A 157 10.94 9.03 -4.92
C TYR A 157 11.10 9.70 -3.56
N ASP A 158 9.97 10.01 -2.93
CA ASP A 158 9.92 10.40 -1.53
C ASP A 158 9.81 9.14 -0.68
N ILE A 159 10.87 8.88 0.08
CA ILE A 159 10.99 7.79 1.04
C ILE A 159 11.09 8.29 2.49
N ASP A 160 10.82 9.57 2.73
CA ASP A 160 11.00 10.19 4.03
C ASP A 160 9.84 9.83 4.96
N HIS A 161 10.11 9.45 6.21
CA HIS A 161 9.04 9.15 7.15
C HIS A 161 8.24 10.40 7.49
N MET A 162 6.91 10.29 7.49
CA MET A 162 6.01 11.34 7.98
C MET A 162 5.69 11.17 9.47
N ASP A 163 5.32 12.27 10.13
CA ASP A 163 4.87 12.22 11.51
C ASP A 163 3.61 11.34 11.65
N GLY A 164 3.69 10.36 12.56
CA GLY A 164 2.63 9.38 12.81
C GLY A 164 2.51 8.28 11.75
N GLU A 165 3.47 8.18 10.82
CA GLU A 165 3.60 7.05 9.91
C GLU A 165 4.26 5.85 10.61
N ALA A 166 3.81 4.64 10.27
CA ALA A 166 4.42 3.42 10.80
C ALA A 166 5.91 3.29 10.39
N PRO A 167 6.76 2.74 11.29
CA PRO A 167 8.20 2.62 11.08
C PRO A 167 8.60 1.56 10.04
#